data_AF-A0A2R5LGH6-F1
#
_entry.id   AF-A0A2R5LGH6-F1
#
_cell.length_a   1.000
_cell.length_b   1.000
_cell.length_c   1.000
_cell.angle_alpha   90.00
_cell.angle_beta   90.00
_cell.angle_gamma   90.00
#
_symmetry.space_group_name_H-M   'P 1'
#
loop_
_entity.id
_entity.type
_entity.pdbx_description
1 polymer ?
#
loop_
_entity_poly.entity_id
_entity_poly.type
_entity_poly.pdbx_seq_one_letter_code
_entity_poly.pdbx_strand_id
1 'polypeptide(L)'
;MTSLPRPEDHRRKWDRDEYERIAEERLRQEDEEEDLFPEKPAPVKRDLLKPRDYKVDLDSKLGKTSVITKTTPASQAGGYYCNVCDCVVKDSINFLDHINGKKHQRNLGMSMRVERSSLDQVKKRFEANKKKLEEKKKDYDFEQRMQELREEEEKLKEYRREKRKERKRKSQEPLEDNEVDQDMAAMMGFSGFGSSKK
;
A
#
# COMPACT_ATOMS: atom_id res chain seq x y z
N MET A 1 94.23 36.12 -8.43
CA MET A 1 94.22 36.00 -6.96
C MET A 1 93.12 35.02 -6.60
N THR A 2 93.50 33.76 -6.39
CA THR A 2 92.60 32.64 -6.07
C THR A 2 92.12 32.77 -4.63
N SER A 3 90.81 32.97 -4.44
CA SER A 3 90.17 33.08 -3.13
C SER A 3 90.07 31.71 -2.47
N LEU A 4 90.68 31.57 -1.29
CA LEU A 4 90.60 30.39 -0.43
C LEU A 4 89.14 30.07 -0.04
N PRO A 5 88.74 28.78 0.05
CA PRO A 5 87.43 28.40 0.54
C PRO A 5 87.28 28.79 2.02
N ARG A 6 86.15 29.41 2.38
CA ARG A 6 85.84 29.78 3.77
C ARG A 6 85.65 28.51 4.62
N PRO A 7 86.11 28.50 5.88
CA PRO A 7 85.91 27.36 6.78
C PRO A 7 84.42 27.09 6.97
N GLU A 8 84.02 25.81 6.88
CA GLU A 8 82.63 25.40 7.00
C GLU A 8 82.07 25.76 8.38
N ASP A 9 80.99 26.55 8.39
CA ASP A 9 80.21 26.86 9.59
C ASP A 9 79.50 25.57 10.07
N HIS A 10 80.03 24.91 11.09
CA HIS A 10 79.39 23.75 11.75
C HIS A 10 78.10 24.10 12.53
N ARG A 11 77.59 25.33 12.40
CA ARG A 11 76.31 25.74 12.97
C ARG A 11 75.21 25.37 11.97
N ARG A 12 74.37 24.41 12.34
CA ARG A 12 73.21 23.96 11.56
C ARG A 12 72.30 25.16 11.24
N LYS A 13 72.35 25.65 10.00
CA LYS A 13 71.44 26.68 9.49
C LYS A 13 70.22 25.93 8.97
N TRP A 14 69.04 26.33 9.43
CA TRP A 14 67.79 25.76 8.95
C TRP A 14 67.47 26.43 7.61
N ASP A 15 67.57 25.68 6.53
CA ASP A 15 67.30 26.17 5.18
C ASP A 15 65.79 26.13 4.94
N ARG A 16 65.16 27.32 4.95
CA ARG A 16 63.69 27.47 4.86
C ARG A 16 63.09 26.74 3.66
N ASP A 17 63.73 26.83 2.51
CA ASP A 17 63.26 26.22 1.27
C ASP A 17 63.24 24.67 1.35
N GLU A 18 64.18 24.05 2.07
CA GLU A 18 64.22 22.60 2.27
C GLU A 18 63.07 22.15 3.19
N TYR A 19 62.83 22.90 4.27
CA TYR A 19 61.75 22.62 5.20
C TYR A 19 60.36 22.90 4.62
N GLU A 20 60.23 23.91 3.76
CA GLU A 20 59.00 24.18 3.00
C GLU A 20 58.69 23.04 2.03
N ARG A 21 59.69 22.52 1.31
CA ARG A 21 59.52 21.35 0.45
C ARG A 21 59.13 20.09 1.20
N ILE A 22 59.74 19.84 2.37
CA ILE A 22 59.40 18.70 3.22
C ILE A 22 57.99 18.84 3.79
N ALA A 23 57.55 20.06 4.10
CA ALA A 23 56.19 20.33 4.56
C ALA A 23 55.16 20.10 3.45
N GLU A 24 55.44 20.58 2.22
CA GLU A 24 54.59 20.34 1.05
C GLU A 24 54.51 18.84 0.70
N GLU A 25 55.61 18.11 0.80
CA GLU A 25 55.63 16.67 0.52
C GLU A 25 54.84 15.87 1.56
N ARG A 26 54.87 16.25 2.84
CA ARG A 26 53.98 15.65 3.85
C ARG A 26 52.53 15.96 3.61
N LEU A 27 52.20 17.22 3.31
CA LEU A 27 50.83 17.63 3.07
C LEU A 27 50.24 16.88 1.88
N ARG A 28 51.03 16.73 0.82
CA ARG A 28 50.64 15.96 -0.35
C ARG A 28 50.48 14.46 -0.06
N GLN A 29 51.33 13.87 0.78
CA GLN A 29 51.17 12.48 1.21
C GLN A 29 49.92 12.29 2.06
N GLU A 30 49.61 13.25 2.94
CA GLU A 30 48.37 13.26 3.75
C GLU A 30 47.13 13.38 2.86
N ASP A 31 47.15 14.26 1.85
CA ASP A 31 46.07 14.41 0.86
C ASP A 31 45.91 13.13 -0.01
N GLU A 32 47.03 12.55 -0.47
CA GLU A 32 47.02 11.29 -1.24
C GLU A 32 46.51 10.11 -0.38
N GLU A 33 46.83 10.06 0.92
CA GLU A 33 46.30 9.06 1.85
C GLU A 33 44.80 9.27 2.14
N GLU A 34 44.34 10.50 2.27
CA GLU A 34 42.90 10.81 2.38
C GLU A 34 42.13 10.41 1.11
N ASP A 35 42.69 10.64 -0.07
CA ASP A 35 42.10 10.24 -1.35
C ASP A 35 42.09 8.70 -1.54
N LEU A 36 43.10 7.99 -1.01
CA LEU A 36 43.13 6.51 -1.02
C LEU A 36 42.14 5.88 -0.02
N PHE A 37 41.82 6.58 1.05
CA PHE A 37 40.82 6.18 2.03
C PHE A 37 39.64 7.17 2.01
N PRO A 38 38.84 7.20 0.93
CA PRO A 38 37.68 8.07 0.86
C PRO A 38 36.84 7.83 2.11
N GLU A 39 36.58 8.90 2.86
CA GLU A 39 35.79 8.86 4.08
C GLU A 39 34.62 7.91 3.88
N LYS A 40 34.57 6.86 4.72
CA LYS A 40 33.48 5.86 4.68
C LYS A 40 32.17 6.62 4.48
N PRO A 41 31.38 6.30 3.43
CA PRO A 41 30.19 7.06 3.12
C PRO A 41 29.37 7.18 4.40
N ALA A 42 29.07 8.43 4.79
CA ALA A 42 28.40 8.75 6.03
C ALA A 42 27.30 7.71 6.30
N PRO A 43 27.24 7.12 7.51
CA PRO A 43 26.40 5.96 7.76
C PRO A 43 24.97 6.35 7.40
N VAL A 44 24.49 5.82 6.26
CA VAL A 44 23.15 6.05 5.75
C VAL A 44 22.23 5.82 6.93
N LYS A 45 21.58 6.89 7.39
CA LYS A 45 20.65 6.85 8.53
C LYS A 45 19.50 5.98 8.07
N ARG A 46 19.68 4.68 8.29
CA ARG A 46 18.73 3.64 7.93
C ARG A 46 17.43 3.95 8.63
N ASP A 47 16.39 4.06 7.82
CA ASP A 47 15.07 4.39 8.32
C ASP A 47 14.63 3.33 9.34
N LEU A 48 13.82 3.80 10.28
CA LEU A 48 13.26 2.95 11.33
C LEU A 48 12.27 1.96 10.71
N LEU A 49 12.14 0.80 11.35
CA LEU A 49 11.28 -0.27 10.86
C LEU A 49 9.82 0.20 10.79
N LYS A 50 9.33 0.46 9.57
CA LYS A 50 7.92 0.71 9.30
C LYS A 50 7.18 -0.62 9.19
N PRO A 51 5.96 -0.73 9.74
CA PRO A 51 5.09 -1.88 9.46
C PRO A 51 4.77 -1.91 7.96
N ARG A 52 4.63 -3.10 7.39
CA ARG A 52 4.24 -3.26 5.98
C ARG A 52 2.73 -3.05 5.85
N ASP A 53 2.33 -2.27 4.84
CA ASP A 53 0.93 -1.94 4.59
C ASP A 53 0.22 -2.92 3.63
N TYR A 54 0.96 -3.85 3.02
CA TYR A 54 0.39 -4.86 2.13
C TYR A 54 0.42 -6.26 2.76
N LYS A 55 -0.66 -7.01 2.55
CA LYS A 55 -0.72 -8.43 2.89
C LYS A 55 0.02 -9.21 1.80
N VAL A 56 0.92 -10.09 2.20
CA VAL A 56 1.64 -10.96 1.27
C VAL A 56 0.72 -12.12 0.92
N ASP A 57 0.24 -12.16 -0.33
CA ASP A 57 -0.67 -13.19 -0.80
C ASP A 57 0.11 -14.43 -1.26
N LEU A 58 0.16 -15.44 -0.38
CA LEU A 58 0.82 -16.72 -0.61
C LEU A 58 -0.14 -17.76 -1.22
N ASP A 59 -1.44 -17.49 -1.20
CA ASP A 59 -2.49 -18.46 -1.52
C ASP A 59 -2.83 -18.52 -3.02
N SER A 60 -2.50 -17.47 -3.79
CA SER A 60 -2.91 -17.33 -5.20
C SER A 60 -2.27 -18.34 -6.15
N LYS A 61 -1.22 -19.04 -5.70
CA LYS A 61 -0.49 -20.06 -6.44
C LYS A 61 -0.76 -21.49 -5.94
N LEU A 62 -1.61 -21.67 -4.93
CA LEU A 62 -2.00 -23.00 -4.46
C LEU A 62 -2.83 -23.72 -5.53
N GLY A 63 -2.49 -24.99 -5.79
CA GLY A 63 -3.21 -25.86 -6.74
C GLY A 63 -2.91 -25.62 -8.22
N LYS A 64 -2.02 -24.69 -8.58
CA LYS A 64 -1.59 -24.45 -9.97
C LYS A 64 -0.29 -25.19 -10.26
N THR A 65 -0.32 -26.11 -11.23
CA THR A 65 0.88 -26.78 -11.75
C THR A 65 1.51 -25.89 -12.83
N SER A 66 2.75 -25.44 -12.62
CA SER A 66 3.52 -24.70 -13.64
C SER A 66 4.61 -25.57 -14.23
N VAL A 67 4.65 -25.73 -15.55
CA VAL A 67 5.74 -26.40 -16.24
C VAL A 67 6.96 -25.49 -16.26
N ILE A 68 8.02 -25.89 -15.57
CA ILE A 68 9.28 -25.13 -15.49
C ILE A 68 10.20 -25.61 -16.59
N THR A 69 10.53 -24.74 -17.55
CA THR A 69 11.56 -24.98 -18.56
C THR A 69 12.87 -24.30 -18.14
N LYS A 70 14.02 -24.73 -18.68
CA LYS A 70 15.35 -24.15 -18.35
C LYS A 70 15.49 -22.67 -18.74
N THR A 71 14.64 -22.16 -19.61
CA THR A 71 14.64 -20.78 -20.14
C THR A 71 13.68 -19.84 -19.42
N THR A 72 12.85 -20.34 -18.49
CA THR A 72 11.90 -19.50 -17.75
C THR A 72 12.63 -18.66 -16.71
N PRO A 73 12.36 -17.33 -16.61
CA PRO A 73 13.01 -16.47 -15.61
C PRO A 73 12.74 -16.99 -14.19
N ALA A 74 13.72 -16.80 -13.30
CA ALA A 74 13.67 -17.27 -11.91
C ALA A 74 12.42 -16.78 -11.15
N SER A 75 11.84 -15.65 -11.56
CA SER A 75 10.59 -15.10 -11.00
C SER A 75 9.34 -15.94 -11.29
N GLN A 76 9.38 -16.77 -12.34
CA GLN A 76 8.31 -17.67 -12.76
C GLN A 76 8.67 -19.15 -12.53
N ALA A 77 9.90 -19.43 -12.11
CA ALA A 77 10.27 -20.74 -11.60
C ALA A 77 9.46 -21.05 -10.33
N GLY A 78 9.15 -22.33 -10.11
CA GLY A 78 8.37 -22.76 -8.96
C GLY A 78 8.96 -22.26 -7.64
N GLY A 79 8.19 -21.46 -6.90
CA GLY A 79 8.58 -20.84 -5.65
C GLY A 79 8.09 -19.39 -5.50
N TYR A 80 8.42 -18.79 -4.37
CA TYR A 80 8.27 -17.37 -4.08
C TYR A 80 9.55 -16.63 -4.47
N TYR A 81 9.41 -15.57 -5.27
CA TYR A 81 10.53 -14.76 -5.74
C TYR A 81 10.63 -13.47 -4.94
N CYS A 82 11.83 -13.11 -4.51
CA CYS A 82 12.10 -11.82 -3.87
C CYS A 82 12.85 -10.88 -4.82
N ASN A 83 12.24 -9.73 -5.17
CA ASN A 83 12.82 -8.73 -6.08
C ASN A 83 14.04 -7.99 -5.52
N VAL A 84 14.26 -8.02 -4.21
CA VAL A 84 15.33 -7.23 -3.55
C VAL A 84 16.62 -8.05 -3.39
N CYS A 85 16.51 -9.37 -3.42
CA CYS A 85 17.63 -10.28 -3.20
C CYS A 85 17.81 -11.30 -4.33
N ASP A 86 16.99 -11.22 -5.39
CA ASP A 86 16.99 -12.09 -6.58
C ASP A 86 17.13 -13.59 -6.25
N CYS A 87 16.46 -14.01 -5.17
CA CYS A 87 16.46 -15.41 -4.74
C CYS A 87 15.07 -16.03 -4.85
N VAL A 88 15.03 -17.28 -5.30
CA VAL A 88 13.82 -18.11 -5.33
C VAL A 88 13.79 -18.93 -4.04
N VAL A 89 12.73 -18.72 -3.26
CA VAL A 89 12.48 -19.45 -2.02
C VAL A 89 11.31 -20.41 -2.23
N LYS A 90 11.49 -21.68 -1.87
CA LYS A 90 10.52 -22.74 -2.17
C LYS A 90 9.33 -22.76 -1.21
N ASP A 91 9.56 -22.40 0.05
CA ASP A 91 8.55 -22.47 1.11
C ASP A 91 8.00 -21.09 1.47
N SER A 92 6.73 -21.05 1.88
CA SER A 92 6.06 -19.82 2.33
C SER A 92 6.69 -19.25 3.61
N ILE A 93 7.07 -20.13 4.55
CA ILE A 93 7.70 -19.74 5.81
C ILE A 93 9.07 -19.12 5.53
N ASN A 94 9.87 -19.76 4.69
CA ASN A 94 11.19 -19.26 4.35
C ASN A 94 11.11 -17.93 3.55
N PHE A 95 10.04 -17.70 2.77
CA PHE A 95 9.84 -16.42 2.11
C PHE A 95 9.51 -15.28 3.10
N LEU A 96 8.70 -15.57 4.11
CA LEU A 96 8.44 -14.63 5.21
C LEU A 96 9.72 -14.34 6.02
N ASP A 97 10.51 -15.37 6.31
CA ASP A 97 11.79 -15.23 7.02
C ASP A 97 12.84 -14.50 6.16
N HIS A 98 12.81 -14.67 4.84
CA HIS A 98 13.66 -13.95 3.91
C HIS A 98 13.32 -12.45 3.89
N ILE A 99 12.04 -12.11 3.76
CA ILE A 99 11.52 -10.73 3.79
C ILE A 99 11.80 -10.06 5.14
N ASN A 100 11.77 -10.80 6.24
CA ASN A 100 12.13 -10.32 7.58
C ASN A 100 13.63 -10.43 7.90
N GLY A 101 14.42 -10.97 6.97
CA GLY A 101 15.84 -11.22 7.14
C GLY A 101 16.65 -9.93 7.13
N LYS A 102 17.73 -9.90 7.91
CA LYS A 102 18.65 -8.75 7.99
C LYS A 102 19.26 -8.35 6.64
N LYS A 103 19.43 -9.29 5.70
CA LYS A 103 19.95 -9.02 4.36
C LYS A 103 18.94 -8.25 3.51
N HIS A 104 17.69 -8.71 3.47
CA HIS A 104 16.60 -8.04 2.76
C HIS A 104 16.34 -6.64 3.33
N GLN A 105 16.27 -6.52 4.66
CA GLN A 105 16.03 -5.24 5.34
C GLN A 105 17.18 -4.24 5.14
N ARG A 106 18.43 -4.73 5.05
CA ARG A 106 19.61 -3.90 4.77
C ARG A 106 19.58 -3.35 3.35
N ASN A 107 19.20 -4.16 2.37
CA ASN A 107 19.05 -3.69 0.99
C ASN A 107 17.90 -2.68 0.85
N LEU A 108 16.85 -2.81 1.66
CA LEU A 108 15.77 -1.81 1.78
C LEU A 108 16.17 -0.55 2.56
N GLY A 109 17.39 -0.47 3.10
CA GLY A 109 17.85 0.70 3.85
C GLY A 109 17.20 0.87 5.22
N MET A 110 16.59 -0.17 5.78
CA MET A 110 15.89 -0.11 7.07
C MET A 110 16.68 -0.82 8.18
N SER A 111 16.59 -0.32 9.41
CA SER A 111 17.09 -1.04 10.59
C SER A 111 15.99 -1.87 11.25
N MET A 112 16.33 -3.03 11.81
CA MET A 112 15.45 -3.81 12.70
C MET A 112 15.14 -3.11 14.04
N ARG A 113 15.63 -1.88 14.25
CA ARG A 113 15.41 -1.14 15.49
C ARG A 113 14.08 -0.40 15.38
N VAL A 114 13.11 -0.84 16.17
CA VAL A 114 11.82 -0.14 16.34
C VAL A 114 12.01 0.97 17.37
N GLU A 115 11.42 2.13 17.15
CA GLU A 115 11.38 3.19 18.17
C GLU A 115 10.53 2.76 19.36
N ARG A 116 10.88 3.23 20.56
CA ARG A 116 10.03 3.05 21.73
C ARG A 116 8.78 3.90 21.57
N SER A 117 7.62 3.29 21.77
CA SER A 117 6.34 3.98 21.60
C SER A 117 6.14 5.08 22.65
N SER A 118 5.68 6.25 22.23
CA SER A 118 5.28 7.34 23.11
C SER A 118 3.81 7.24 23.54
N LEU A 119 3.42 7.94 24.60
CA LEU A 119 2.03 7.95 25.11
C LEU A 119 1.02 8.41 24.04
N ASP A 120 1.40 9.39 23.22
CA ASP A 120 0.54 9.90 22.15
C ASP A 120 0.33 8.88 21.02
N GLN A 121 1.33 8.06 20.70
CA GLN A 121 1.19 6.98 19.73
C GLN A 121 0.21 5.90 20.23
N VAL A 122 0.22 5.63 21.55
CA VAL A 122 -0.67 4.67 22.18
C VAL A 122 -2.12 5.18 22.15
N LYS A 123 -2.36 6.45 22.50
CA LYS A 123 -3.70 7.06 22.40
C LYS A 123 -4.25 7.01 20.98
N LYS A 124 -3.45 7.39 19.98
CA LYS A 124 -3.83 7.31 18.55
C LYS A 124 -4.13 5.88 18.10
N ARG A 125 -3.38 4.89 18.58
CA ARG A 125 -3.65 3.45 18.34
C ARG A 125 -4.97 2.99 18.97
N PHE A 126 -5.26 3.42 20.20
CA PHE A 126 -6.52 3.10 20.87
C PHE A 126 -7.73 3.72 20.16
N GLU A 127 -7.62 4.97 19.72
CA GLU A 127 -8.67 5.63 18.92
C GLU A 127 -8.88 4.93 17.59
N ALA A 128 -7.82 4.57 16.87
CA ALA A 128 -7.92 3.84 15.60
C ALA A 128 -8.54 2.45 15.79
N ASN A 129 -8.17 1.73 16.86
CA ASN A 129 -8.79 0.44 17.18
C ASN A 129 -10.26 0.57 17.59
N LYS A 130 -10.60 1.62 18.34
CA LYS A 130 -11.99 1.92 18.70
C LYS A 130 -12.82 2.23 17.45
N LYS A 131 -12.32 3.06 16.53
CA LYS A 131 -12.96 3.35 15.24
C LYS A 131 -13.17 2.09 14.39
N LYS A 132 -12.15 1.24 14.26
CA LYS A 132 -12.28 -0.05 13.56
C LYS A 132 -13.31 -0.98 14.20
N LEU A 133 -13.44 -0.94 15.52
CA LEU A 133 -14.43 -1.73 16.25
C LEU A 133 -15.84 -1.15 16.11
N GLU A 134 -15.98 0.17 16.04
CA GLU A 134 -17.24 0.85 15.73
C GLU A 134 -17.67 0.63 14.27
N GLU A 135 -16.75 0.66 13.31
CA GLU A 135 -17.02 0.32 11.90
C GLU A 135 -17.51 -1.11 11.76
N LYS A 136 -16.83 -2.07 12.40
CA LYS A 136 -17.32 -3.46 12.46
C LYS A 136 -18.69 -3.58 13.12
N LYS A 137 -18.97 -2.78 14.16
CA LYS A 137 -20.29 -2.74 14.80
C LYS A 137 -21.37 -2.17 13.89
N LYS A 138 -21.06 -1.15 13.09
CA LYS A 138 -21.97 -0.63 12.07
C LYS A 138 -22.26 -1.65 10.97
N ASP A 139 -21.30 -2.53 10.66
CA ASP A 139 -21.58 -3.69 9.80
C ASP A 139 -22.57 -4.66 10.51
N TYR A 140 -22.53 -4.82 11.83
CA TYR A 140 -23.59 -5.57 12.53
C TYR A 140 -24.95 -4.84 12.57
N ASP A 141 -24.97 -3.50 12.44
CA ASP A 141 -26.20 -2.71 12.26
C ASP A 141 -26.85 -2.89 10.86
N PHE A 142 -26.35 -3.78 9.98
CA PHE A 142 -27.08 -4.20 8.77
C PHE A 142 -28.49 -4.72 9.10
N GLU A 143 -28.73 -5.27 10.29
CA GLU A 143 -30.08 -5.65 10.73
C GLU A 143 -31.00 -4.43 10.88
N GLN A 144 -30.50 -3.32 11.42
CA GLN A 144 -31.27 -2.07 11.50
C GLN A 144 -31.49 -1.46 10.12
N ARG A 145 -30.47 -1.50 9.25
CA ARG A 145 -30.60 -1.05 7.86
C ARG A 145 -31.58 -1.92 7.05
N MET A 146 -31.64 -3.22 7.32
CA MET A 146 -32.61 -4.14 6.72
C MET A 146 -34.02 -3.91 7.26
N GLN A 147 -34.16 -3.49 8.51
CA GLN A 147 -35.45 -3.07 9.08
C GLN A 147 -35.93 -1.76 8.45
N GLU A 148 -35.06 -0.75 8.30
CA GLU A 148 -35.38 0.51 7.62
C GLU A 148 -35.82 0.28 6.16
N LEU A 149 -35.10 -0.55 5.40
CA LEU A 149 -35.49 -0.92 4.03
C LEU A 149 -36.83 -1.66 3.99
N ARG A 150 -37.12 -2.54 4.95
CA ARG A 150 -38.42 -3.21 5.06
C ARG A 150 -39.53 -2.23 5.39
N GLU A 151 -39.30 -1.27 6.29
CA GLU A 151 -40.26 -0.22 6.63
C GLU A 151 -40.51 0.72 5.45
N GLU A 152 -39.49 1.06 4.66
CA GLU A 152 -39.63 1.83 3.43
C GLU A 152 -40.41 1.06 2.36
N GLU A 153 -40.15 -0.24 2.18
CA GLU A 153 -40.93 -1.09 1.29
C GLU A 153 -42.40 -1.24 1.74
N GLU A 154 -42.65 -1.35 3.05
CA GLU A 154 -43.99 -1.39 3.62
C GLU A 154 -44.73 -0.07 3.40
N LYS A 155 -44.11 1.08 3.67
CA LYS A 155 -44.66 2.41 3.38
C LYS A 155 -44.95 2.59 1.90
N LEU A 156 -44.06 2.14 1.00
CA LEU A 156 -44.28 2.16 -0.45
C LEU A 156 -45.44 1.24 -0.86
N LYS A 157 -45.58 0.09 -0.23
CA LYS A 157 -46.67 -0.87 -0.49
C LYS A 157 -48.01 -0.35 0.02
N GLU A 158 -48.02 0.33 1.15
CA GLU A 158 -49.19 1.03 1.70
C GLU A 158 -49.60 2.20 0.82
N TYR A 159 -48.66 3.05 0.41
CA TYR A 159 -48.91 4.12 -0.54
C TYR A 159 -49.46 3.59 -1.88
N ARG A 160 -48.94 2.47 -2.38
CA ARG A 160 -49.48 1.78 -3.58
C ARG A 160 -50.88 1.23 -3.34
N ARG A 161 -51.18 0.70 -2.14
CA ARG A 161 -52.51 0.20 -1.77
C ARG A 161 -53.51 1.34 -1.62
N GLU A 162 -53.12 2.46 -1.03
CA GLU A 162 -53.95 3.66 -0.91
C GLU A 162 -54.23 4.28 -2.27
N LYS A 163 -53.23 4.45 -3.14
CA LYS A 163 -53.45 4.86 -4.53
C LYS A 163 -54.41 3.92 -5.28
N ARG A 164 -54.35 2.60 -5.04
CA ARG A 164 -55.30 1.64 -5.62
C ARG A 164 -56.70 1.80 -5.04
N LYS A 165 -56.86 2.04 -3.74
CA LYS A 165 -58.16 2.27 -3.09
C LYS A 165 -58.76 3.61 -3.50
N GLU A 166 -57.96 4.65 -3.64
CA GLU A 166 -58.38 5.98 -4.11
C GLU A 166 -58.82 5.94 -5.56
N ARG A 167 -58.11 5.21 -6.43
CA ARG A 167 -58.55 4.92 -7.80
C ARG A 167 -59.88 4.16 -7.83
N LYS A 168 -60.06 3.17 -6.95
CA LYS A 168 -61.33 2.43 -6.83
C LYS A 168 -62.49 3.28 -6.30
N ARG A 169 -62.21 4.23 -5.40
CA ARG A 169 -63.22 5.19 -4.92
C ARG A 169 -63.60 6.20 -6.02
N LYS A 170 -62.62 6.71 -6.77
CA LYS A 170 -62.87 7.55 -7.95
C LYS A 170 -63.62 6.84 -9.07
N SER A 171 -63.43 5.53 -9.25
CA SER A 171 -64.24 4.75 -10.19
C SER A 171 -65.64 4.39 -9.66
N GLN A 172 -65.93 4.64 -8.38
CA GLN A 172 -67.21 4.32 -7.74
C GLN A 172 -68.05 5.58 -7.45
N GLU A 173 -67.48 6.79 -7.58
CA GLU A 173 -68.25 8.00 -7.81
C GLU A 173 -68.75 7.99 -9.27
N PRO A 174 -70.08 8.05 -9.51
CA PRO A 174 -70.61 8.04 -10.87
C PRO A 174 -70.38 9.43 -11.48
N LEU A 175 -69.30 9.58 -12.24
CA LEU A 175 -69.22 10.61 -13.28
C LEU A 175 -69.90 10.06 -14.53
N GLU A 176 -70.97 10.73 -14.92
CA GLU A 176 -71.60 10.63 -16.23
C GLU A 176 -70.55 10.92 -17.32
N ASP A 177 -70.04 9.88 -18.00
CA ASP A 177 -69.70 9.90 -19.43
C ASP A 177 -69.17 8.53 -19.89
N ASN A 178 -69.93 7.87 -20.76
CA ASN A 178 -69.74 6.49 -21.23
C ASN A 178 -68.85 6.37 -22.50
N GLU A 179 -67.94 7.32 -22.78
CA GLU A 179 -67.17 7.31 -24.04
C GLU A 179 -65.67 7.03 -23.92
N VAL A 180 -65.10 6.91 -22.70
CA VAL A 180 -63.62 6.84 -22.51
C VAL A 180 -63.09 5.45 -22.14
N ASP A 181 -63.96 4.46 -21.90
CA ASP A 181 -63.56 3.17 -21.35
C ASP A 181 -62.98 2.17 -22.37
N GLN A 182 -63.24 2.33 -23.67
CA GLN A 182 -62.84 1.33 -24.68
C GLN A 182 -61.37 1.44 -25.10
N ASP A 183 -60.86 2.66 -25.29
CA ASP A 183 -59.47 2.90 -25.66
C ASP A 183 -58.51 2.83 -24.47
N MET A 184 -58.96 3.25 -23.27
CA MET A 184 -58.14 3.18 -22.06
C MET A 184 -57.98 1.74 -21.54
N ALA A 185 -58.98 0.87 -21.72
CA ALA A 185 -58.89 -0.56 -21.39
C ALA A 185 -58.00 -1.35 -22.37
N ALA A 186 -57.98 -0.98 -23.65
CA ALA A 186 -57.06 -1.54 -24.64
C ALA A 186 -55.61 -1.12 -24.36
N MET A 187 -55.38 0.11 -23.91
CA MET A 187 -54.04 0.62 -23.56
C MET A 187 -53.48 0.03 -22.25
N MET A 188 -54.34 -0.40 -21.31
CA MET A 188 -53.95 -1.11 -20.08
C MET A 188 -53.99 -2.64 -20.18
N GLY A 189 -54.15 -3.21 -21.39
CA GLY A 189 -54.00 -4.65 -21.63
C GLY A 189 -55.16 -5.52 -21.17
N PHE A 190 -56.36 -4.96 -20.99
CA PHE A 190 -57.58 -5.71 -20.66
C PHE A 190 -58.32 -6.29 -21.88
N SER A 191 -57.73 -6.20 -23.07
CA SER A 191 -58.32 -6.77 -24.29
C SER A 191 -58.08 -8.28 -24.37
N GLY A 192 -59.12 -9.08 -24.09
CA GLY A 192 -59.31 -10.36 -24.75
C GLY A 192 -58.85 -11.61 -23.99
N PHE A 193 -59.65 -12.05 -23.01
CA PHE A 193 -59.84 -13.47 -22.73
C PHE A 193 -61.15 -13.92 -23.41
N GLY A 194 -61.17 -13.93 -24.74
CA GLY A 194 -62.27 -14.50 -25.56
C GLY A 194 -61.97 -15.96 -25.91
N SER A 195 -62.90 -16.82 -26.28
CA SER A 195 -64.33 -16.70 -26.53
C SER A 195 -64.95 -18.11 -26.51
N SER A 196 -66.12 -18.29 -25.90
CA SER A 196 -66.92 -19.50 -26.12
C SER A 196 -67.75 -19.35 -27.40
N LYS A 197 -67.50 -20.22 -28.39
CA LYS A 197 -68.54 -20.86 -29.23
C LYS A 197 -67.95 -21.87 -30.22
N LYS A 198 -68.10 -23.14 -29.87
CA LYS A 198 -68.75 -24.16 -30.70
C LYS A 198 -69.52 -25.09 -29.77
#